data_AF-B6H3N0-F1
#
_entry.id   AF-B6H3N0-F1
#
_cell.length_a   1.000
_cell.length_b   1.000
_cell.length_c   1.000
_cell.angle_alpha   90.00
_cell.angle_beta   90.00
_cell.angle_gamma   90.00
#
_symmetry.space_group_name_H-M   'P 1'
#
loop_
_entity.id
_entity.type
_entity.pdbx_description
1 polymer ?
#
loop_
_entity_poly.entity_id
_entity_poly.type
_entity_poly.pdbx_seq_one_letter_code
_entity_poly.pdbx_strand_id
1 'polypeptide(L)'
;MTEFKTDDSKAPSYTVDSVDLDDAEKQEVKHQVPLLDSELQRPQAKDIIHTLAKALNDIADEKKCTKCTAENISTLITGHVRDLRAAKRSGMWSKEDKKALKVEIKGLLKPAKKDIKSLWKANY
;
A
#
# COMPACT_ATOMS: atom_id res chain seq x y z
N MET A 1 60.43 -8.46 -31.30
CA MET A 1 60.36 -7.31 -32.23
C MET A 1 59.77 -7.84 -33.53
N THR A 2 58.46 -7.70 -33.69
CA THR A 2 57.73 -7.87 -34.95
C THR A 2 56.38 -7.18 -34.80
N GLU A 3 56.09 -6.30 -35.75
CA GLU A 3 55.09 -5.23 -35.73
C GLU A 3 53.67 -5.75 -35.98
N PHE A 4 52.68 -5.16 -35.30
CA PHE A 4 51.26 -5.34 -35.61
C PHE A 4 50.85 -4.34 -36.69
N LYS A 5 50.42 -4.86 -37.84
CA LYS A 5 49.82 -4.07 -38.94
C LYS A 5 48.42 -3.61 -38.56
N THR A 6 48.16 -2.32 -38.73
CA THR A 6 46.84 -1.69 -38.70
C THR A 6 46.17 -1.87 -40.08
N ASP A 7 44.91 -2.31 -40.10
CA ASP A 7 44.05 -2.25 -41.28
C ASP A 7 42.81 -1.40 -40.91
N ASP A 8 42.75 -0.22 -41.51
CA ASP A 8 41.66 0.74 -41.47
C ASP A 8 40.59 0.28 -42.46
N SER A 9 39.34 0.04 -42.02
CA SER A 9 38.17 0.19 -42.90
C SER A 9 36.82 0.14 -42.18
N LYS A 10 36.10 1.27 -42.30
CA LYS A 10 34.64 1.42 -42.45
C LYS A 10 33.77 1.24 -41.20
N ALA A 11 33.51 2.37 -40.52
CA ALA A 11 32.39 2.51 -39.59
C ALA A 11 31.05 2.38 -40.36
N PRO A 12 30.10 1.54 -39.92
CA PRO A 12 28.75 1.54 -40.47
C PRO A 12 28.00 2.77 -39.94
N SER A 13 27.61 3.66 -40.86
CA SER A 13 26.60 4.69 -40.62
C SER A 13 25.25 4.01 -40.41
N TYR A 14 24.71 4.03 -39.20
CA TYR A 14 23.31 3.73 -38.96
C TYR A 14 22.51 5.03 -38.99
N THR A 15 21.52 5.08 -39.87
CA THR A 15 20.49 6.11 -39.90
C THR A 15 19.58 5.92 -38.71
N VAL A 16 19.34 7.01 -37.95
CA VAL A 16 18.30 7.05 -36.93
C VAL A 16 16.99 7.28 -37.65
N ASP A 17 16.27 6.21 -37.96
CA ASP A 17 14.85 6.32 -38.32
C ASP A 17 14.10 6.77 -37.07
N SER A 18 13.64 8.03 -37.10
CA SER A 18 12.62 8.52 -36.18
C SER A 18 11.34 7.77 -36.50
N VAL A 19 11.01 6.77 -35.69
CA VAL A 19 9.69 6.15 -35.71
C VAL A 19 8.86 6.88 -34.67
N ASP A 20 7.93 7.69 -35.17
CA ASP A 20 6.79 8.22 -34.44
C ASP A 20 6.14 7.10 -33.62
N LEU A 21 6.30 7.18 -32.30
CA LEU A 21 5.59 6.35 -31.33
C LEU A 21 4.30 7.06 -30.95
N ASP A 22 3.35 7.07 -31.88
CA ASP A 22 1.93 7.12 -31.57
C ASP A 22 1.52 5.75 -31.02
N ASP A 23 1.80 5.53 -29.74
CA ASP A 23 1.02 4.59 -28.95
C ASP A 23 0.97 5.13 -27.53
N ALA A 24 -0.22 5.57 -27.14
CA ALA A 24 -0.53 6.04 -25.81
C ALA A 24 -0.31 4.89 -24.82
N GLU A 25 0.95 4.76 -24.38
CA GLU A 25 1.33 3.93 -23.26
C GLU A 25 0.55 4.46 -22.08
N LYS A 26 -0.49 3.71 -21.73
CA LYS A 26 -1.30 3.92 -20.53
C LYS A 26 -0.34 3.72 -19.37
N GLN A 27 0.31 4.81 -18.99
CA GLN A 27 1.33 4.87 -17.96
C GLN A 27 0.67 4.41 -16.66
N GLU A 28 0.77 3.11 -16.40
CA GLU A 28 0.46 2.52 -15.12
C GLU A 28 1.51 3.13 -14.20
N VAL A 29 1.13 4.19 -13.49
CA VAL A 29 1.96 4.82 -12.46
C VAL A 29 2.20 3.73 -11.44
N LYS A 30 3.31 3.00 -11.60
CA LYS A 30 3.84 2.09 -10.60
C LYS A 30 4.20 2.96 -9.42
N HIS A 31 3.29 3.08 -8.46
CA HIS A 31 3.61 3.68 -7.18
C HIS A 31 4.82 2.91 -6.63
N GLN A 32 5.96 3.59 -6.44
CA GLN A 32 7.18 2.99 -5.88
C GLN A 32 6.94 2.40 -4.47
N VAL A 33 5.88 2.85 -3.81
CA VAL A 33 5.38 2.39 -2.51
C VAL A 33 3.91 2.01 -2.69
N PRO A 34 3.42 0.86 -2.19
CA PRO A 34 2.01 0.49 -2.27
C PRO A 34 1.09 1.63 -1.85
N LEU A 35 -0.05 1.80 -2.52
CA LEU A 35 -0.92 2.95 -2.30
C LEU A 35 -1.40 3.00 -0.84
N LEU A 36 -1.73 1.84 -0.28
CA LEU A 36 -2.11 1.70 1.12
C LEU A 36 -0.99 2.15 2.06
N ASP A 37 0.26 1.85 1.76
CA ASP A 37 1.39 2.22 2.62
C ASP A 37 1.61 3.74 2.60
N SER A 38 1.46 4.38 1.43
CA SER A 38 1.47 5.84 1.32
C SER A 38 0.32 6.51 2.11
N GLU A 39 -0.87 5.91 2.11
CA GLU A 39 -2.01 6.39 2.90
C GLU A 39 -1.78 6.22 4.41
N LEU A 40 -1.17 5.11 4.84
CA LEU A 40 -0.83 4.86 6.24
C LEU A 40 0.27 5.79 6.76
N GLN A 41 1.09 6.35 5.88
CA GLN A 41 2.11 7.33 6.26
C GLN A 41 1.55 8.74 6.52
N ARG A 42 0.30 9.02 6.13
CA ARG A 42 -0.35 10.31 6.38
C ARG A 42 -0.48 10.56 7.89
N PRO A 43 -0.32 11.81 8.37
CA PRO A 43 -0.36 12.13 9.81
C PRO A 43 -1.60 11.58 10.52
N GLN A 44 -2.78 11.77 9.92
CA GLN A 44 -4.04 11.29 10.49
C GLN A 44 -4.08 9.76 10.63
N ALA A 45 -3.53 9.01 9.68
CA ALA A 45 -3.47 7.56 9.74
C ALA A 45 -2.47 7.11 10.82
N LYS A 46 -1.31 7.76 10.91
CA LYS A 46 -0.31 7.50 11.95
C LYS A 46 -0.87 7.69 13.36
N ASP A 47 -1.58 8.78 13.62
CA ASP A 47 -2.17 9.05 14.93
C ASP A 47 -3.15 7.95 15.36
N ILE A 48 -3.93 7.45 14.40
CA ILE A 48 -4.88 6.36 14.65
C ILE A 48 -4.14 5.05 14.89
N ILE A 49 -3.09 4.74 14.13
CA ILE A 49 -2.24 3.56 14.34
C ILE A 49 -1.60 3.60 15.73
N HIS A 50 -1.03 4.74 16.12
CA HIS A 50 -0.45 4.93 17.45
C HIS A 50 -1.48 4.77 18.57
N THR A 51 -2.67 5.34 18.39
CA THR A 51 -3.76 5.23 19.36
C THR A 51 -4.24 3.78 19.49
N LEU A 52 -4.36 3.06 18.36
CA LEU A 52 -4.74 1.66 18.34
C LEU A 52 -3.67 0.79 19.01
N ALA A 53 -2.39 1.01 18.71
CA ALA A 53 -1.28 0.29 19.33
C ALA A 53 -1.24 0.50 20.85
N LYS A 54 -1.43 1.74 21.31
CA LYS A 54 -1.55 2.05 22.74
C LYS A 54 -2.74 1.32 23.37
N ALA A 55 -3.90 1.36 22.73
CA ALA A 55 -5.09 0.71 23.26
C ALA A 55 -4.97 -0.83 23.28
N LEU A 56 -4.28 -1.44 22.31
CA LEU A 56 -4.00 -2.87 22.32
C LEU A 56 -3.03 -3.25 23.46
N ASN A 57 -2.01 -2.44 23.73
CA ASN A 57 -1.16 -2.63 24.90
C ASN A 57 -1.93 -2.49 26.21
N ASP A 58 -2.89 -1.55 26.26
CA ASP A 58 -3.76 -1.34 27.41
C ASP A 58 -4.73 -2.52 27.66
N ILE A 59 -4.97 -3.39 26.67
CA ILE A 59 -5.73 -4.64 26.87
C ILE A 59 -4.87 -5.70 27.58
N ALA A 60 -3.57 -5.71 27.32
CA ALA A 60 -2.62 -6.63 27.95
C ALA A 60 -2.25 -6.22 29.38
N ASP A 61 -2.56 -4.98 29.78
CA ASP A 61 -2.38 -4.48 31.15
C ASP A 61 -3.57 -4.86 32.03
N GLU A 62 -3.37 -5.81 32.93
CA GLU A 62 -4.37 -6.29 33.89
C GLU A 62 -4.91 -5.20 34.83
N LYS A 63 -4.21 -4.06 34.95
CA LYS A 63 -4.65 -2.92 35.76
C LYS A 63 -5.65 -2.01 35.06
N LYS A 64 -5.84 -2.18 33.75
CA LYS A 64 -6.73 -1.33 32.95
C LYS A 64 -8.05 -2.03 32.66
N CYS A 65 -9.11 -1.23 32.55
CA CYS A 65 -10.44 -1.74 32.25
C CYS A 65 -10.49 -2.28 30.79
N THR A 66 -10.36 -3.60 30.62
CA THR A 66 -10.41 -4.25 29.29
C THR A 66 -11.67 -3.91 28.51
N LYS A 67 -12.83 -3.85 29.18
CA LYS A 67 -14.11 -3.47 28.57
C LYS A 67 -14.08 -2.05 28.01
N CYS A 68 -13.60 -1.10 28.80
CA CYS A 68 -13.48 0.30 28.43
C CYS A 68 -12.51 0.48 27.26
N THR A 69 -11.40 -0.24 27.28
CA THR A 69 -10.41 -0.23 26.20
C THR A 69 -10.98 -0.82 24.91
N ALA A 70 -11.72 -1.93 24.99
CA ALA A 70 -12.39 -2.53 23.83
C ALA A 70 -13.47 -1.61 23.22
N GLU A 71 -14.27 -0.94 24.05
CA GLU A 71 -15.26 0.04 23.61
C GLU A 71 -14.62 1.25 22.92
N ASN A 72 -13.51 1.75 23.47
CA ASN A 72 -12.75 2.85 22.87
C ASN A 72 -12.16 2.45 21.51
N ILE A 73 -11.54 1.27 21.42
CA ILE A 73 -11.01 0.73 20.16
C ILE A 73 -12.13 0.59 19.12
N SER A 74 -13.27 0.01 19.50
CA SER A 74 -14.44 -0.14 18.62
C SER A 74 -14.91 1.21 18.06
N THR A 75 -15.00 2.22 18.93
CA THR A 75 -15.41 3.57 18.56
C THR A 75 -14.40 4.22 17.61
N LEU A 76 -13.11 4.12 17.91
CA LEU A 76 -12.02 4.65 17.09
C LEU A 76 -12.01 4.04 15.68
N ILE A 77 -12.07 2.71 15.59
CA ILE A 77 -12.11 1.99 14.31
C ILE A 77 -13.35 2.39 13.51
N THR A 78 -14.51 2.44 14.17
CA THR A 78 -15.77 2.77 13.51
C THR A 78 -15.77 4.21 12.98
N GLY A 79 -15.22 5.16 13.75
CA GLY A 79 -15.01 6.54 13.31
C GLY A 79 -14.14 6.60 12.05
N HIS A 80 -13.00 5.93 12.07
CA HIS A 80 -12.08 5.97 10.93
C HIS A 80 -12.63 5.31 9.67
N VAL A 81 -13.37 4.20 9.80
CA VAL A 81 -14.07 3.56 8.67
C VAL A 81 -15.11 4.50 8.07
N ARG A 82 -15.77 5.33 8.89
CA ARG A 82 -16.74 6.32 8.41
C ARG A 82 -16.03 7.42 7.62
N ASP A 83 -14.92 7.95 8.12
CA ASP A 83 -14.14 8.98 7.45
C ASP A 83 -13.58 8.49 6.12
N LEU A 84 -13.05 7.27 6.09
CA LEU A 84 -12.52 6.65 4.87
C LEU A 84 -13.62 6.40 3.83
N ARG A 85 -14.84 6.04 4.27
CA ARG A 85 -16.01 5.97 3.37
C ARG A 85 -16.42 7.35 2.85
N ALA A 86 -16.35 8.39 3.68
CA ALA A 86 -16.68 9.76 3.26
C ALA A 86 -15.66 10.27 2.23
N ALA A 87 -14.36 10.11 2.49
CA ALA A 87 -13.29 10.44 1.53
C ALA A 87 -13.41 9.66 0.22
N LYS A 88 -13.81 8.39 0.27
CA LYS A 88 -14.08 7.61 -0.93
C LYS A 88 -15.25 8.16 -1.77
N ARG A 89 -16.27 8.70 -1.10
CA ARG A 89 -17.46 9.29 -1.72
C ARG A 89 -17.22 10.71 -2.24
N SER A 90 -16.32 11.49 -1.62
CA SER A 90 -16.00 12.87 -2.02
C SER A 90 -15.28 12.97 -3.37
N GLY A 91 -14.89 11.84 -3.97
CA GLY A 91 -14.20 11.82 -5.25
C GLY A 91 -12.69 12.02 -5.14
N MET A 92 -12.13 12.09 -3.93
CA MET A 92 -10.69 12.24 -3.68
C MET A 92 -9.82 11.16 -4.33
N TRP A 93 -10.38 9.99 -4.65
CA TRP A 93 -9.65 8.88 -5.28
C TRP A 93 -10.19 8.58 -6.68
N SER A 94 -9.27 8.38 -7.62
CA SER A 94 -9.57 7.90 -8.95
C SER A 94 -10.17 6.48 -8.92
N LYS A 95 -10.71 6.01 -10.06
CA LYS A 95 -11.25 4.65 -10.14
C LYS A 95 -10.14 3.61 -10.00
N GLU A 96 -8.95 3.94 -10.48
CA GLU A 96 -7.73 3.16 -10.46
C GLU A 96 -7.21 3.03 -9.03
N ASP A 97 -7.08 4.14 -8.30
CA ASP A 97 -6.68 4.17 -6.88
C ASP A 97 -7.64 3.33 -6.02
N LYS A 98 -8.96 3.50 -6.24
CA LYS A 98 -9.99 2.72 -5.54
C LYS A 98 -9.85 1.22 -5.78
N LYS A 99 -9.42 0.81 -6.98
CA LYS A 99 -9.19 -0.60 -7.32
C LYS A 99 -7.90 -1.11 -6.69
N ALA A 100 -6.79 -0.38 -6.83
CA ALA A 100 -5.50 -0.71 -6.25
C ALA A 100 -5.60 -0.89 -4.74
N LEU A 101 -6.14 0.11 -4.04
CA LEU A 101 -6.32 0.07 -2.58
C LEU A 101 -7.22 -1.10 -2.14
N LYS A 102 -8.28 -1.39 -2.90
CA LYS A 102 -9.17 -2.52 -2.59
C LYS A 102 -8.44 -3.86 -2.73
N VAL A 103 -7.55 -4.00 -3.72
CA VAL A 103 -6.75 -5.22 -3.92
C VAL A 103 -5.74 -5.37 -2.78
N GLU A 104 -4.98 -4.32 -2.48
CA GLU A 104 -3.98 -4.30 -1.41
C GLU A 104 -4.62 -4.61 -0.04
N ILE A 105 -5.70 -3.92 0.33
CA ILE A 105 -6.43 -4.17 1.59
C ILE A 105 -6.95 -5.61 1.63
N LYS A 106 -7.51 -6.13 0.52
CA LYS A 106 -7.95 -7.53 0.49
C LYS A 106 -6.80 -8.52 0.63
N GLY A 107 -5.63 -8.19 0.08
CA GLY A 107 -4.40 -8.98 0.19
C GLY A 107 -3.95 -9.12 1.64
N LEU A 108 -4.03 -8.05 2.43
CA LEU A 108 -3.65 -8.04 3.84
C LEU A 108 -4.72 -8.61 4.78
N LEU A 109 -5.99 -8.26 4.55
CA LEU A 109 -7.07 -8.62 5.47
C LEU A 109 -7.47 -10.09 5.37
N LYS A 110 -7.36 -10.72 4.19
CA LYS A 110 -7.74 -12.12 4.00
C LYS A 110 -6.89 -13.09 4.84
N PRO A 111 -5.54 -13.02 4.81
CA PRO A 111 -4.68 -13.81 5.70
C PRO A 111 -5.01 -13.53 7.18
N ALA A 112 -5.00 -12.27 7.61
CA ALA A 112 -5.27 -11.90 8.99
C ALA A 112 -6.62 -12.44 9.51
N LYS A 113 -7.68 -12.36 8.69
CA LYS A 113 -8.98 -12.94 9.03
C LYS A 113 -8.93 -14.47 9.19
N LYS A 114 -8.17 -15.16 8.33
CA LYS A 114 -7.99 -16.63 8.46
C LYS A 114 -7.27 -16.95 9.77
N ASP A 115 -6.23 -16.21 10.11
CA ASP A 115 -5.44 -16.43 11.32
C ASP A 115 -6.29 -16.19 12.57
N ILE A 116 -7.02 -15.07 12.64
CA ILE A 116 -7.95 -14.78 13.74
C ILE A 116 -9.01 -15.87 13.87
N LYS A 117 -9.61 -16.30 12.75
CA LYS A 117 -10.61 -17.38 12.77
C LYS A 117 -10.02 -18.71 13.25
N SER A 118 -8.78 -19.01 12.88
CA SER A 118 -8.07 -20.19 13.32
C SER A 118 -7.84 -20.15 14.83
N LEU A 119 -7.34 -19.03 15.35
CA LEU A 119 -7.12 -18.83 16.79
C LEU A 119 -8.43 -18.94 17.59
N TRP A 120 -9.53 -18.42 17.06
CA TRP A 120 -10.82 -18.49 17.74
C TRP A 120 -11.38 -19.92 17.80
N LYS A 121 -11.21 -20.70 16.73
CA LYS A 121 -11.55 -22.12 16.72
C LYS A 121 -10.63 -23.01 17.57
N ALA A 122 -9.42 -22.56 17.87
CA ALA A 122 -8.50 -23.30 18.72
C ALA A 122 -8.77 -23.08 20.22
N ASN A 123 -9.47 -22.00 20.57
CA ASN A 123 -9.79 -21.62 21.95
C ASN A 123 -11.27 -21.87 22.32
N TYR A 124 -12.06 -22.48 21.44
CA TYR A 124 -13.46 -22.84 21.65
C TYR A 124 -13.73 -24.22 21.04
#